data_AF-A0A1B6C754-F1
#
_entry.id   AF-A0A1B6C754-F1
#
_cell.length_a   1.000
_cell.length_b   1.000
_cell.length_c   1.000
_cell.angle_alpha   90.00
_cell.angle_beta   90.00
_cell.angle_gamma   90.00
#
_symmetry.space_group_name_H-M   'P 1'
#
loop_
_entity.id
_entity.type
_entity.pdbx_description
1 polymer ?
#
loop_
_entity_poly.entity_id
_entity_poly.type
_entity_poly.pdbx_seq_one_letter_code
_entity_poly.pdbx_strand_id
1 'polypeptide(L)'
;MLSSEEDSLIELSCDQDLKSSFKMTPLILFWMNVRKDYPAISKITLRQPIGFSTTYLCERAFSTLVYFKYKYRNKLNVESDLRLKLSSFIPDIDTLVQE
;
A
#
# COMPACT_ATOMS: atom_id res chain seq x y z
N MET A 1 -14.57 30.66 -4.47
CA MET A 1 -13.11 30.53 -4.68
C MET A 1 -12.80 29.08 -4.36
N LEU A 2 -12.47 28.28 -5.37
CA LEU A 2 -11.98 26.91 -5.14
C LEU A 2 -10.73 27.00 -4.25
N SER A 3 -10.50 25.98 -3.41
CA SER A 3 -9.33 26.00 -2.54
C SER A 3 -8.05 25.95 -3.37
N SER A 4 -6.95 26.53 -2.87
CA SER A 4 -5.65 26.52 -3.56
C SER A 4 -5.20 25.10 -3.98
N GLU A 5 -5.66 24.07 -3.27
CA GLU A 5 -5.40 22.67 -3.57
C GLU A 5 -6.25 22.12 -4.73
N GLU A 6 -7.51 22.54 -4.86
CA GLU A 6 -8.39 22.12 -5.95
C GLU A 6 -7.89 22.64 -7.30
N ASP A 7 -7.49 23.92 -7.36
CA ASP A 7 -6.92 24.53 -8.57
C ASP A 7 -5.59 23.87 -8.96
N SER A 8 -4.75 23.57 -7.97
CA SER A 8 -3.49 22.84 -8.16
C SER A 8 -3.72 21.41 -8.70
N LEU A 9 -4.81 20.76 -8.29
CA LEU A 9 -5.16 19.41 -8.74
C LEU A 9 -5.65 19.44 -10.19
N ILE A 10 -6.44 20.47 -10.53
CA ILE A 10 -6.91 20.71 -11.90
C ILE A 10 -5.72 20.93 -12.82
N GLU A 11 -4.77 21.79 -12.46
CA GLU A 11 -3.55 22.05 -13.24
C GLU A 11 -2.75 20.77 -13.48
N LEU A 12 -2.45 20.00 -12.42
CA LEU A 12 -1.75 18.72 -12.52
C LEU A 12 -2.48 17.71 -13.42
N SER A 13 -3.82 17.73 -13.44
CA SER A 13 -4.65 16.81 -14.24
C SER A 13 -4.71 17.18 -15.73
N CYS A 14 -4.47 18.45 -16.04
CA CYS A 14 -4.44 18.99 -17.41
C CYS A 14 -3.11 18.71 -18.12
N ASP A 15 -2.02 18.60 -17.36
CA ASP A 15 -0.70 18.26 -17.87
C ASP A 15 -0.65 16.80 -18.38
N GLN A 16 -0.36 16.63 -19.67
CA GLN A 16 -0.35 15.30 -20.30
C GLN A 16 0.88 14.46 -19.90
N ASP A 17 2.00 15.09 -19.59
CA ASP A 17 3.23 14.41 -19.20
C ASP A 17 3.08 13.85 -17.78
N LEU A 18 2.55 14.67 -16.86
CA LEU A 18 2.21 14.23 -15.50
C LEU A 18 1.14 13.15 -15.51
N LYS A 19 0.12 13.26 -16.38
CA LYS A 19 -0.91 12.22 -16.53
C LYS A 19 -0.36 10.90 -17.08
N SER A 20 0.63 10.97 -17.95
CA SER A 20 1.34 9.79 -18.46
C SER A 20 2.22 9.17 -17.39
N SER A 21 2.98 10.00 -16.67
CA SER A 21 3.80 9.61 -15.51
C SER A 21 2.97 8.93 -14.42
N PHE A 22 1.79 9.45 -14.11
CA PHE A 22 0.86 8.86 -13.14
C PHE A 22 0.47 7.41 -13.51
N LYS A 23 0.30 7.12 -14.80
CA LYS A 23 -0.06 5.77 -15.27
C LYS A 23 1.12 4.81 -15.29
N MET A 24 2.33 5.32 -15.49
CA MET A 24 3.54 4.51 -15.64
C MET A 24 4.28 4.26 -14.32
N THR A 25 4.02 5.07 -13.29
CA THR A 25 4.80 5.07 -12.06
C THR A 25 3.95 4.61 -10.88
N PRO A 26 4.48 3.82 -9.92
CA PRO A 26 3.80 3.53 -8.68
C PRO A 26 3.33 4.81 -7.97
N LEU A 27 2.12 4.78 -7.40
CA LEU A 27 1.44 5.95 -6.84
C LEU A 27 2.30 6.74 -5.85
N ILE A 28 2.99 6.05 -4.95
CA ILE A 28 3.87 6.68 -3.95
C ILE A 28 5.02 7.44 -4.63
N LEU A 29 5.65 6.83 -5.63
CA LEU A 29 6.78 7.43 -6.36
C LEU A 29 6.31 8.62 -7.20
N PHE A 30 5.14 8.54 -7.82
CA PHE A 30 4.54 9.67 -8.53
C PHE A 30 4.40 10.88 -7.59
N TRP A 31 3.75 10.72 -6.44
CA TRP A 31 3.54 11.82 -5.48
C TRP A 31 4.83 12.31 -4.82
N MET A 32 5.87 11.47 -4.74
CA MET A 32 7.21 11.93 -4.33
C MET A 32 7.85 12.85 -5.38
N ASN A 33 7.69 12.52 -6.67
CA ASN A 33 8.29 13.29 -7.77
C ASN A 33 7.63 14.66 -7.93
N VAL A 34 6.30 14.73 -7.83
CA VAL A 34 5.55 16.01 -7.99
C VAL A 34 5.50 16.84 -6.71
N ARG A 35 6.12 16.37 -5.61
CA ARG A 35 6.05 17.03 -4.29
C ARG A 35 6.63 18.44 -4.28
N LYS A 36 7.65 18.69 -5.10
CA LYS A 36 8.31 20.00 -5.16
C LYS A 36 7.37 21.05 -5.74
N ASP A 37 6.63 20.68 -6.79
CA ASP A 37 5.78 21.61 -7.54
C ASP A 37 4.37 21.68 -6.94
N TYR A 38 3.88 20.58 -6.35
CA TYR A 38 2.56 20.47 -5.73
C TYR A 38 2.64 19.98 -4.27
N PRO A 39 3.25 20.74 -3.35
CA PRO A 39 3.55 20.27 -1.99
C PRO A 39 2.31 20.01 -1.13
N ALA A 40 1.25 20.82 -1.26
CA ALA A 40 0.04 20.69 -0.46
C ALA A 40 -0.73 19.40 -0.79
N ILE A 41 -0.99 19.17 -2.08
CA ILE A 41 -1.68 17.96 -2.56
C ILE A 41 -0.82 16.73 -2.28
N SER A 42 0.48 16.77 -2.60
CA SER A 42 1.37 15.64 -2.35
C SER A 42 1.44 15.26 -0.88
N LYS A 43 1.40 16.25 0.03
CA LYS A 43 1.34 15.99 1.48
C LYS A 43 0.05 15.29 1.89
N ILE A 44 -1.10 15.69 1.34
CA ILE A 44 -2.39 15.05 1.63
C ILE A 44 -2.36 13.62 1.09
N THR A 45 -1.97 13.42 -0.16
CA THR A 45 -2.00 12.11 -0.80
C THR A 45 -0.98 11.12 -0.22
N LEU A 46 0.20 11.59 0.20
CA LEU A 46 1.20 10.75 0.89
C LEU A 46 0.81 10.44 2.33
N ARG A 47 -0.06 11.23 2.97
CA ARG A 47 -0.59 10.97 4.32
C ARG A 47 -1.78 10.01 4.31
N GLN A 48 -2.61 10.08 3.26
CA GLN A 48 -3.83 9.28 3.10
C GLN A 48 -3.68 7.75 2.88
N PRO A 49 -2.51 7.13 2.53
CA PRO A 49 -2.47 5.68 2.32
C PRO A 49 -2.55 4.87 3.62
N ILE A 50 -2.31 5.50 4.77
CA ILE A 50 -2.11 4.80 6.04
C ILE A 50 -3.42 4.16 6.51
N GLY A 51 -4.53 4.91 6.54
CA GLY A 51 -5.81 4.40 7.09
C GLY A 51 -6.36 3.18 6.34
N PHE A 52 -6.17 3.14 5.01
CA PHE A 52 -6.63 2.02 4.19
C PHE A 52 -5.75 0.79 4.37
N SER A 53 -4.42 0.98 4.37
CA SER A 53 -3.47 -0.11 4.58
C SER A 53 -3.58 -0.73 5.98
N THR A 54 -3.78 0.06 7.03
CA THR A 54 -3.90 -0.47 8.40
C THR A 54 -5.21 -1.23 8.62
N THR A 55 -6.33 -0.74 8.08
CA THR A 55 -7.62 -1.42 8.22
C THR A 55 -7.63 -2.72 7.44
N TYR A 56 -7.14 -2.70 6.19
CA TYR A 56 -7.00 -3.90 5.37
C TYR A 56 -6.06 -4.93 6.01
N LEU A 57 -4.93 -4.51 6.57
CA LEU A 57 -4.01 -5.41 7.26
C LEU A 57 -4.66 -6.04 8.50
N CYS A 58 -5.41 -5.27 9.28
CA CYS A 58 -6.18 -5.79 10.41
C CYS A 58 -7.23 -6.81 9.96
N GLU A 59 -8.05 -6.48 8.97
CA GLU A 59 -9.05 -7.39 8.41
C GLU A 59 -8.41 -8.69 7.90
N ARG A 60 -7.33 -8.57 7.11
CA ARG A 60 -6.60 -9.72 6.59
C ARG A 60 -5.98 -10.56 7.71
N ALA A 61 -5.46 -9.93 8.76
CA ALA A 61 -4.94 -10.62 9.94
C ALA A 61 -6.03 -11.42 10.65
N PHE A 62 -7.19 -10.80 10.90
CA PHE A 62 -8.33 -11.47 11.52
C PHE A 62 -8.87 -12.61 10.66
N SER A 63 -9.04 -12.42 9.35
CA SER A 63 -9.45 -13.50 8.44
C SER A 63 -8.45 -14.67 8.45
N THR A 64 -7.15 -14.37 8.51
CA THR A 64 -6.09 -15.39 8.59
C THR A 64 -6.14 -16.15 9.93
N LEU A 65 -6.34 -15.45 11.04
CA LEU A 65 -6.50 -16.07 12.36
C LEU A 65 -7.73 -16.99 12.41
N VAL A 66 -8.85 -16.56 11.84
CA VAL A 66 -10.06 -17.37 11.68
C VAL A 66 -9.72 -18.64 10.87
N TYR A 67 -9.03 -18.48 9.74
CA TYR A 67 -8.61 -19.60 8.89
C TYR A 67 -7.71 -20.60 9.64
N PHE A 68 -6.72 -20.12 10.40
CA PHE A 68 -5.86 -20.96 11.23
C PHE A 68 -6.66 -21.73 12.29
N LYS A 69 -7.59 -21.03 12.97
CA LYS A 69 -8.44 -21.62 14.02
C LYS A 69 -9.28 -22.80 13.51
N TYR A 70 -9.86 -22.68 12.32
CA TYR A 70 -10.77 -23.70 11.79
C TYR A 70 -10.07 -24.81 10.99
N LYS A 71 -9.07 -24.48 10.16
CA LYS A 71 -8.45 -25.44 9.22
C LYS A 71 -7.13 -26.04 9.71
N TYR A 72 -6.38 -25.32 10.53
CA TYR A 72 -5.05 -25.71 11.00
C TYR A 72 -4.93 -25.75 12.52
N ARG A 73 -6.05 -26.05 13.20
CA ARG A 73 -6.12 -26.11 14.66
C ARG A 73 -4.98 -26.98 15.21
N ASN A 74 -4.16 -26.41 16.08
CA ASN A 74 -3.00 -27.04 16.74
C ASN A 74 -1.86 -27.49 15.81
N LYS A 75 -1.82 -27.05 14.54
CA LYS A 75 -0.76 -27.40 13.57
C LYS A 75 0.21 -26.28 13.25
N LEU A 76 -0.11 -25.04 13.66
CA LEU A 76 0.64 -23.84 13.30
C LEU A 76 1.05 -23.06 14.55
N ASN A 77 2.17 -22.36 14.46
CA ASN A 77 2.57 -21.33 15.40
C ASN A 77 1.91 -20.02 14.96
N VAL A 78 0.85 -19.64 15.67
CA VAL A 78 -0.02 -18.51 15.29
C VAL A 78 0.77 -17.24 14.99
N GLU A 79 1.78 -16.91 15.80
CA GLU A 79 2.57 -15.69 15.61
C GLU A 79 3.45 -15.75 14.36
N SER A 80 4.27 -16.80 14.23
CA SER A 80 5.23 -16.95 13.15
C SER A 80 4.53 -17.09 11.79
N ASP A 81 3.49 -17.93 11.73
CA ASP A 81 2.74 -18.19 10.51
C ASP A 81 1.89 -16.99 10.09
N LEU A 82 1.33 -16.23 11.03
CA LEU A 82 0.59 -15.01 10.72
C LEU A 82 1.54 -13.94 10.18
N ARG A 83 2.73 -13.79 10.79
CA ARG A 83 3.74 -12.85 10.31
C ARG A 83 4.17 -13.16 8.87
N LEU A 84 4.42 -14.43 8.57
CA LEU A 84 4.72 -14.89 7.21
C LEU A 84 3.58 -14.57 6.25
N LYS A 85 2.32 -14.85 6.64
CA LYS A 85 1.15 -14.64 5.77
C LYS A 85 0.82 -13.17 5.52
N LEU A 86 1.13 -12.29 6.47
CA LEU A 86 0.90 -10.85 6.37
C LEU A 86 2.06 -10.09 5.71
N SER A 87 3.21 -10.72 5.55
CA SER A 87 4.35 -10.12 4.86
C SER A 87 4.04 -9.87 3.38
N SER A 88 4.60 -8.80 2.83
CA SER A 88 4.68 -8.58 1.37
C SER A 88 5.87 -9.32 0.74
N PHE A 89 6.75 -9.89 1.57
CA PHE A 89 7.89 -10.67 1.12
C PHE A 89 7.44 -12.00 0.51
N ILE A 90 7.96 -12.32 -0.67
CA ILE A 90 7.75 -13.61 -1.32
C ILE A 90 8.99 -14.46 -0.99
N PRO A 91 8.87 -15.44 -0.08
CA PRO A 91 10.00 -16.31 0.22
C PRO A 91 10.32 -17.20 -0.99
N ASP A 92 11.61 -17.40 -1.24
CA ASP A 92 12.09 -18.38 -2.21
C ASP A 92 12.03 -19.78 -1.58
N ILE A 93 10.95 -20.49 -1.87
CA ILE A 93 10.68 -21.81 -1.28
C ILE A 93 11.66 -22.85 -1.83
N ASP A 94 12.11 -22.71 -3.08
CA ASP A 94 13.01 -23.68 -3.70
C ASP A 94 14.37 -23.66 -3.00
N THR A 95 14.86 -22.47 -2.66
CA THR A 95 16.09 -22.32 -1.85
C THR A 95 15.89 -22.85 -0.42
N LEU A 96 14.75 -22.56 0.21
CA LEU A 96 14.48 -22.98 1.60
C LEU A 96 14.30 -24.49 1.80
N VAL A 97 13.85 -25.22 0.76
CA VAL A 97 13.66 -26.68 0.82
C VAL A 97 14.99 -27.43 0.62
N GLN A 98 16.03 -26.75 0.12
CA GLN A 98 17.35 -27.32 -0.12
C GLN A 98 18.30 -27.21 1.09
N GLU A 99 17.93 -26.45 2.12
CA GLU A 99 18.64 -26.39 3.43
C GLU A 99 18.14 -27.46 4.41
#